data_AF-A0A672HVN3-F1
#
_entry.id   AF-A0A672HVN3-F1
#
_cell.length_a   1.000
_cell.length_b   1.000
_cell.length_c   1.000
_cell.angle_alpha   90.00
_cell.angle_beta   90.00
_cell.angle_gamma   90.00
#
_symmetry.space_group_name_H-M   'P 1'
#
loop_
_entity.id
_entity.type
_entity.pdbx_description
1 polymer ?
#
loop_
_entity_poly.entity_id
_entity_poly.type
_entity_poly.pdbx_seq_one_letter_code
_entity_poly.pdbx_strand_id
1 'polypeptide(L)'
;LGQNKKGMKGILERLDAGEVVVGDGGYVLQLERRGYVKAGHWTPEAAVEHPEAVRQLEREFLRAGADVIQTFTFYCSEDKLELSGNVSNITGAQINNAACDLAREVADEGGALVAGGVSQTPLYVKKGSENEVKAIFKKQLDDFLKKDIDFFMVEVRSSLKTASFNTDTLNMSGRQCGPIYCAAFHVFMKLYLHPVGADIVGINCHLDPLTCVRTVKLMKEGLEKAGLKAHLMVQPLGFHTPECNIGGYVSLPEYPFALETRIITRWDVHKYAREAYNAGIRYIGGCCGFEPYHIRAISEELAEERGFLPPASTKHSLWASTLETHTKPWVKARAGRQYWENLLPASGRPKCPSMATPTDGRP
;
A
#
# COMPACT_ATOMS: atom_id res chain seq x y z
N LEU A 1 -6.39 26.45 12.89
CA LEU A 1 -6.10 25.05 12.50
C LEU A 1 -4.61 24.82 12.73
N GLY A 2 -4.22 24.11 13.78
CA GLY A 2 -2.80 24.01 14.16
C GLY A 2 -2.48 23.66 15.61
N GLN A 3 -3.44 23.11 16.38
CA GLN A 3 -3.19 22.74 17.79
C GLN A 3 -2.92 21.25 18.02
N ASN A 4 -3.16 20.34 17.05
CA ASN A 4 -3.03 18.88 17.27
C ASN A 4 -1.64 18.27 16.98
N LYS A 5 -0.70 18.96 16.32
CA LYS A 5 0.63 18.39 16.01
C LYS A 5 1.64 18.43 17.16
N LYS A 6 1.34 19.10 18.27
CA LYS A 6 2.30 19.30 19.37
C LYS A 6 2.45 17.99 20.17
N GLY A 7 3.39 17.15 19.78
CA GLY A 7 3.74 15.89 20.46
C GLY A 7 3.52 14.61 19.65
N MET A 8 3.07 14.70 18.39
CA MET A 8 3.03 13.52 17.50
C MET A 8 4.42 13.21 16.96
N LYS A 9 4.85 11.96 17.13
CA LYS A 9 6.09 11.44 16.53
C LYS A 9 5.93 11.31 15.01
N GLY A 10 6.90 11.83 14.27
CA GLY A 10 7.09 11.61 12.85
C GLY A 10 7.47 10.18 12.52
N ILE A 11 7.49 9.84 11.22
CA ILE A 11 7.66 8.45 10.76
C ILE A 11 8.99 7.82 11.22
N LEU A 12 10.10 8.54 11.12
CA LEU A 12 11.40 8.05 11.53
C LEU A 12 11.51 7.93 13.06
N GLU A 13 10.94 8.88 13.80
CA GLU A 13 10.93 8.83 15.27
C GLU A 13 10.17 7.59 15.78
N ARG A 14 9.06 7.22 15.13
CA ARG A 14 8.31 5.99 15.46
C ARG A 14 9.15 4.75 15.17
N LEU A 15 9.73 4.65 13.97
CA LEU A 15 10.49 3.47 13.54
C LEU A 15 11.81 3.31 14.31
N ASP A 16 12.52 4.40 14.59
CA ASP A 16 13.75 4.40 15.39
C ASP A 16 13.49 4.00 16.85
N ALA A 17 12.30 4.32 17.37
CA ALA A 17 11.84 3.85 18.67
C ALA A 17 11.42 2.36 18.68
N GLY A 18 11.49 1.68 17.52
CA GLY A 18 11.13 0.28 17.38
C GLY A 18 9.62 0.02 17.24
N GLU A 19 8.81 1.07 17.05
CA GLU A 19 7.37 0.94 16.85
C GLU A 19 7.05 0.18 15.54
N VAL A 20 5.90 -0.50 15.52
CA VAL A 20 5.33 -1.05 14.29
C VAL A 20 4.34 -0.05 13.74
N VAL A 21 4.64 0.47 12.55
CA VAL A 21 3.80 1.37 11.78
C VAL A 21 2.93 0.54 10.84
N VAL A 22 1.61 0.66 10.97
CA VAL A 22 0.65 0.00 10.09
C VAL A 22 0.28 0.94 8.93
N GLY A 23 0.57 0.52 7.70
CA GLY A 23 0.11 1.23 6.51
C GLY A 23 -1.38 1.02 6.26
N ASP A 24 -1.98 1.85 5.42
CA ASP A 24 -3.33 1.64 4.92
C ASP A 24 -3.38 0.58 3.79
N GLY A 25 -4.50 0.53 3.06
CA GLY A 25 -4.82 -0.50 2.07
C GLY A 25 -5.02 0.03 0.64
N GLY A 26 -5.70 -0.76 -0.19
CA GLY A 26 -5.78 -0.50 -1.63
C GLY A 26 -6.93 0.42 -2.06
N TYR A 27 -6.69 1.72 -2.21
CA TYR A 27 -7.71 2.71 -2.61
C TYR A 27 -8.37 2.39 -3.95
N VAL A 28 -7.57 2.28 -5.01
CA VAL A 28 -8.07 2.25 -6.40
C VAL A 28 -9.05 1.10 -6.66
N LEU A 29 -8.77 -0.11 -6.17
CA LEU A 29 -9.68 -1.26 -6.33
C LEU A 29 -10.89 -1.16 -5.40
N GLN A 30 -10.74 -0.60 -4.21
CA GLN A 30 -11.87 -0.43 -3.30
C GLN A 30 -12.86 0.61 -3.81
N LEU A 31 -12.36 1.73 -4.32
CA LEU A 31 -13.20 2.77 -4.90
C LEU A 31 -13.79 2.33 -6.24
N GLU A 32 -13.13 1.47 -7.02
CA GLU A 32 -13.71 0.88 -8.24
C GLU A 32 -14.89 -0.04 -7.91
N ARG A 33 -14.72 -0.93 -6.93
CA ARG A 33 -15.81 -1.80 -6.43
C ARG A 33 -16.98 -1.01 -5.84
N ARG A 34 -16.70 0.19 -5.30
CA ARG A 34 -17.71 1.12 -4.76
C ARG A 34 -18.32 2.03 -5.84
N GLY A 35 -17.84 1.99 -7.08
CA GLY A 35 -18.38 2.74 -8.22
C GLY A 35 -17.81 4.15 -8.41
N TYR A 36 -16.69 4.49 -7.79
CA TYR A 36 -16.08 5.83 -7.82
C TYR A 36 -14.78 5.91 -8.63
N VAL A 37 -14.18 4.77 -8.99
CA VAL A 37 -12.99 4.71 -9.85
C VAL A 37 -13.27 3.84 -11.05
N LYS A 38 -12.79 4.25 -12.23
CA LYS A 38 -12.96 3.47 -13.45
C LYS A 38 -11.75 2.56 -13.71
N ALA A 39 -12.00 1.26 -13.74
CA ALA A 39 -11.00 0.27 -14.14
C ALA A 39 -10.45 0.55 -15.55
N GLY A 40 -9.13 0.40 -15.71
CA GLY A 40 -8.36 0.73 -16.91
C GLY A 40 -7.62 2.06 -16.77
N HIS A 41 -8.32 3.12 -16.37
CA HIS A 41 -7.71 4.43 -16.15
C HIS A 41 -7.06 4.50 -14.77
N TRP A 42 -7.79 4.08 -13.72
CA TRP A 42 -7.34 4.08 -12.33
C TRP A 42 -6.95 5.48 -11.82
N THR A 43 -7.61 6.51 -12.33
CA THR A 43 -7.37 7.91 -11.98
C THR A 43 -8.17 8.33 -10.73
N PRO A 44 -7.68 9.31 -9.95
CA PRO A 44 -8.27 9.64 -8.64
C PRO A 44 -9.23 10.86 -8.63
N GLU A 45 -9.92 11.15 -9.74
CA GLU A 45 -10.89 12.26 -9.85
C GLU A 45 -11.99 12.25 -8.76
N ALA A 46 -12.29 11.08 -8.19
CA ALA A 46 -13.20 10.94 -7.06
C ALA A 46 -12.81 11.77 -5.83
N ALA A 47 -11.54 12.17 -5.67
CA ALA A 47 -11.15 13.09 -4.60
C ALA A 47 -11.84 14.47 -4.71
N VAL A 48 -12.24 14.87 -5.92
CA VAL A 48 -12.96 16.13 -6.18
C VAL A 48 -14.44 15.86 -6.43
N GLU A 49 -14.78 14.83 -7.21
CA GLU A 49 -16.17 14.55 -7.61
C GLU A 49 -16.98 13.91 -6.48
N HIS A 50 -16.33 13.09 -5.65
CA HIS A 50 -16.94 12.26 -4.60
C HIS A 50 -16.08 12.23 -3.33
N PRO A 51 -15.71 13.39 -2.76
CA PRO A 51 -14.80 13.47 -1.62
C PRO A 51 -15.30 12.70 -0.39
N GLU A 52 -16.61 12.57 -0.23
CA GLU A 52 -17.24 11.76 0.83
C GLU A 52 -16.88 10.27 0.74
N ALA A 53 -16.79 9.71 -0.47
CA ALA A 53 -16.45 8.30 -0.68
C ALA A 53 -14.98 8.03 -0.35
N VAL A 54 -14.08 8.93 -0.78
CA VAL A 54 -12.65 8.86 -0.49
C VAL A 54 -12.42 9.01 1.02
N ARG A 55 -12.96 10.06 1.63
CA ARG A 55 -12.87 10.32 3.07
C ARG A 55 -13.38 9.15 3.91
N GLN A 56 -14.50 8.54 3.50
CA GLN A 56 -15.07 7.41 4.21
C GLN A 56 -14.15 6.19 4.15
N LEU A 57 -13.52 5.92 3.00
CA LEU A 57 -12.54 4.84 2.90
C LEU A 57 -11.29 5.09 3.75
N GLU A 58 -10.75 6.32 3.73
CA GLU A 58 -9.64 6.73 4.59
C GLU A 58 -9.97 6.53 6.07
N ARG A 59 -11.17 6.96 6.50
CA ARG A 59 -11.67 6.78 7.88
C ARG A 59 -11.81 5.31 8.25
N GLU A 60 -12.19 4.46 7.30
CA GLU A 60 -12.27 3.01 7.53
C GLU A 60 -10.89 2.39 7.75
N PHE A 61 -9.86 2.82 7.00
CA PHE A 61 -8.48 2.40 7.22
C PHE A 61 -7.92 2.91 8.55
N LEU A 62 -8.15 4.19 8.87
CA LEU A 62 -7.78 4.77 10.16
C LEU A 62 -8.42 3.99 11.31
N ARG A 63 -9.73 3.75 11.23
CA ARG A 63 -10.47 2.96 12.23
C ARG A 63 -9.94 1.54 12.34
N ALA A 64 -9.45 0.96 11.25
CA ALA A 64 -8.83 -0.36 11.22
C ALA A 64 -7.44 -0.41 11.87
N GLY A 65 -6.84 0.74 12.19
CA GLY A 65 -5.57 0.84 12.91
C GLY A 65 -4.38 1.26 12.05
N ALA A 66 -4.63 1.80 10.84
CA ALA A 66 -3.58 2.43 10.05
C ALA A 66 -2.99 3.64 10.79
N ASP A 67 -1.66 3.69 10.87
CA ASP A 67 -0.88 4.82 11.38
C ASP A 67 -0.53 5.82 10.27
N VAL A 68 -0.73 5.43 9.01
CA VAL A 68 -0.44 6.24 7.83
C VAL A 68 -1.64 6.21 6.89
N ILE A 69 -2.06 7.40 6.45
CA ILE A 69 -3.03 7.60 5.38
C ILE A 69 -2.25 8.10 4.15
N GLN A 70 -2.17 7.29 3.11
CA GLN A 70 -1.56 7.67 1.85
C GLN A 70 -2.51 8.55 1.05
N THR A 71 -2.00 9.64 0.48
CA THR A 71 -2.80 10.52 -0.38
C THR A 71 -3.32 9.75 -1.60
N PHE A 72 -4.60 9.91 -1.92
CA PHE A 72 -5.21 9.30 -3.12
C PHE A 72 -4.79 10.04 -4.41
N THR A 73 -3.50 9.98 -4.74
CA THR A 73 -2.83 10.75 -5.81
C THR A 73 -2.10 9.88 -6.82
N PHE A 74 -2.16 8.56 -6.65
CA PHE A 74 -1.57 7.59 -7.57
C PHE A 74 -2.09 7.81 -9.00
N TYR A 75 -1.18 7.79 -10.00
CA TYR A 75 -1.51 8.04 -11.41
C TYR A 75 -2.23 9.37 -11.71
N CYS A 76 -2.06 10.40 -10.87
CA CYS A 76 -2.61 11.74 -11.10
C CYS A 76 -1.63 12.70 -11.82
N SER A 77 -0.84 12.20 -12.76
CA SER A 77 -0.04 13.05 -13.64
C SER A 77 -0.89 13.51 -14.83
N GLU A 78 -0.66 14.73 -15.33
CA GLU A 78 -1.48 15.30 -16.41
C GLU A 78 -1.49 14.40 -17.66
N ASP A 79 -0.34 13.82 -18.02
CA ASP A 79 -0.22 12.88 -19.14
C ASP A 79 -1.11 11.63 -18.97
N LYS A 80 -1.37 11.21 -17.73
CA LYS A 80 -2.25 10.09 -17.44
C LYS A 80 -3.72 10.49 -17.49
N LEU A 81 -4.07 11.67 -16.99
CA LEU A 81 -5.42 12.22 -17.06
C LEU A 81 -5.85 12.46 -18.52
N GLU A 82 -4.96 13.02 -19.35
CA GLU A 82 -5.20 13.18 -20.79
C GLU A 82 -5.46 11.84 -21.49
N LEU A 83 -4.65 10.81 -21.21
CA LEU A 83 -4.82 9.47 -21.79
C LEU A 83 -6.13 8.79 -21.39
N SER A 84 -6.68 9.14 -20.23
CA SER A 84 -7.93 8.59 -19.75
C SER A 84 -9.17 9.18 -20.43
N GLY A 85 -9.00 10.20 -21.29
CA GLY A 85 -10.12 10.92 -21.89
C GLY A 85 -10.95 11.71 -20.87
N ASN A 86 -10.54 11.72 -19.59
CA ASN A 86 -11.05 12.62 -18.56
C ASN A 86 -10.48 14.02 -18.80
N VAL A 87 -10.91 14.64 -19.89
CA VAL A 87 -10.82 16.09 -20.05
C VAL A 87 -12.14 16.66 -19.52
N SER A 88 -12.45 16.36 -18.26
CA SER A 88 -13.37 17.18 -17.47
C SER A 88 -12.61 18.40 -16.97
N ASN A 89 -13.31 19.45 -16.52
CA ASN A 89 -12.73 20.72 -16.07
C ASN A 89 -11.89 20.62 -14.76
N ILE A 90 -11.32 19.46 -14.45
CA ILE A 90 -10.59 19.15 -13.22
C ILE A 90 -9.13 18.85 -13.57
N THR A 91 -8.22 19.71 -13.12
CA THR A 91 -6.78 19.53 -13.32
C THR A 91 -6.19 18.53 -12.34
N GLY A 92 -5.06 17.91 -12.69
CA GLY A 92 -4.33 17.04 -11.76
C GLY A 92 -3.92 17.74 -10.46
N ALA A 93 -3.63 19.04 -10.52
CA ALA A 93 -3.37 19.84 -9.33
C ALA A 93 -4.62 19.95 -8.43
N GLN A 94 -5.82 20.13 -8.99
CA GLN A 94 -7.06 20.15 -8.21
C GLN A 94 -7.32 18.81 -7.52
N ILE A 95 -7.10 17.70 -8.23
CA ILE A 95 -7.24 16.35 -7.69
C ILE A 95 -6.22 16.09 -6.57
N ASN A 96 -4.93 16.35 -6.82
CA ASN A 96 -3.87 16.15 -5.83
C ASN A 96 -4.11 17.01 -4.59
N ASN A 97 -4.52 18.27 -4.77
CA ASN A 97 -4.81 19.16 -3.65
C ASN A 97 -5.97 18.64 -2.81
N ALA A 98 -7.08 18.23 -3.43
CA ALA A 98 -8.23 17.69 -2.73
C ALA A 98 -7.88 16.38 -1.99
N ALA A 99 -7.16 15.46 -2.64
CA ALA A 99 -6.73 14.21 -2.03
C ALA A 99 -5.81 14.43 -0.81
N CYS A 100 -4.90 15.41 -0.87
CA CYS A 100 -4.06 15.77 0.28
C CYS A 100 -4.87 16.35 1.44
N ASP A 101 -5.85 17.21 1.14
CA ASP A 101 -6.71 17.83 2.16
C ASP A 101 -7.58 16.78 2.86
N LEU A 102 -8.12 15.82 2.12
CA LEU A 102 -8.89 14.69 2.66
C LEU A 102 -8.02 13.80 3.57
N ALA A 103 -6.84 13.37 3.06
CA ALA A 103 -5.93 12.55 3.84
C ALA A 103 -5.50 13.23 5.14
N ARG A 104 -5.24 14.56 5.11
CA ARG A 104 -4.94 15.35 6.31
C ARG A 104 -6.14 15.45 7.26
N GLU A 105 -7.33 15.75 6.74
CA GLU A 105 -8.57 15.80 7.54
C GLU A 105 -8.72 14.50 8.34
N VAL A 106 -8.62 13.35 7.67
CA VAL A 106 -8.81 12.05 8.31
C VAL A 106 -7.64 11.69 9.24
N ALA A 107 -6.39 11.92 8.83
CA ALA A 107 -5.24 11.60 9.67
C ALA A 107 -5.29 12.33 11.02
N ASP A 108 -5.74 13.58 11.02
CA ASP A 108 -5.89 14.40 12.23
C ASP A 108 -7.00 13.92 13.18
N GLU A 109 -7.97 13.12 12.70
CA GLU A 109 -9.02 12.51 13.54
C GLU A 109 -8.49 11.44 14.49
N GLY A 110 -7.40 10.75 14.10
CA GLY A 110 -6.86 9.59 14.83
C GLY A 110 -5.38 9.68 15.18
N GLY A 111 -4.70 10.78 14.84
CA GLY A 111 -3.27 10.94 15.07
C GLY A 111 -2.40 10.07 14.15
N ALA A 112 -2.85 9.86 12.92
CA ALA A 112 -2.07 9.22 11.86
C ALA A 112 -1.19 10.24 11.11
N LEU A 113 -0.23 9.73 10.35
CA LEU A 113 0.63 10.52 9.46
C LEU A 113 0.05 10.51 8.04
N VAL A 114 0.33 11.56 7.27
CA VAL A 114 -0.01 11.65 5.84
C VAL A 114 1.22 11.38 5.00
N ALA A 115 1.12 10.39 4.10
CA ALA A 115 2.14 10.07 3.12
C ALA A 115 1.76 10.60 1.73
N GLY A 116 2.56 11.51 1.18
CA GLY A 116 2.41 11.98 -0.21
C GLY A 116 2.87 10.91 -1.19
N GLY A 117 1.91 10.23 -1.83
CA GLY A 117 2.17 9.16 -2.79
C GLY A 117 2.58 9.69 -4.16
N VAL A 118 3.78 9.33 -4.61
CA VAL A 118 4.32 9.65 -5.94
C VAL A 118 4.52 8.34 -6.72
N SER A 119 3.95 8.25 -7.92
CA SER A 119 4.02 7.06 -8.75
C SER A 119 4.63 7.30 -10.12
N GLN A 120 5.10 6.25 -10.79
CA GLN A 120 5.57 6.32 -12.18
C GLN A 120 4.55 6.97 -13.15
N THR A 121 5.06 7.67 -14.16
CA THR A 121 4.25 8.37 -15.19
C THR A 121 4.16 7.54 -16.48
N PRO A 122 3.07 7.63 -17.25
CA PRO A 122 2.96 6.99 -18.57
C PRO A 122 4.08 7.37 -19.55
N LEU A 123 4.57 8.61 -19.49
CA LEU A 123 5.70 9.07 -20.32
C LEU A 123 6.98 8.25 -20.10
N TYR A 124 7.17 7.66 -18.92
CA TYR A 124 8.26 6.74 -18.66
C TYR A 124 8.17 5.46 -19.51
N VAL A 125 6.97 4.87 -19.62
CA VAL A 125 6.73 3.66 -20.43
C VAL A 125 6.93 3.95 -21.91
N LYS A 126 6.64 5.18 -22.34
CA LYS A 126 6.85 5.67 -23.72
C LYS A 126 8.30 6.09 -24.03
N LYS A 127 9.23 5.93 -23.08
CA LYS A 127 10.64 6.38 -23.18
C LYS A 127 10.79 7.88 -23.43
N GLY A 128 10.00 8.70 -22.74
CA GLY A 128 10.22 10.15 -22.68
C GLY A 128 11.62 10.49 -22.15
N SER A 129 12.09 11.71 -22.44
CA SER A 129 13.40 12.14 -21.96
C SER A 129 13.41 12.27 -20.43
N GLU A 130 14.59 12.09 -19.83
CA GLU A 130 14.79 12.21 -18.39
C GLU A 130 14.29 13.55 -17.84
N ASN A 131 14.50 14.64 -18.59
CA ASN A 131 14.08 15.99 -18.22
C ASN A 131 12.55 16.12 -18.18
N GLU A 132 11.83 15.51 -19.11
CA GLU A 132 10.36 15.53 -19.13
C GLU A 132 9.79 14.75 -17.94
N VAL A 133 10.36 13.59 -17.64
CA VAL A 133 9.97 12.78 -16.48
C VAL A 133 10.23 13.53 -15.18
N LYS A 134 11.42 14.14 -15.02
CA LYS A 134 11.76 14.98 -13.86
C LYS A 134 10.83 16.18 -13.72
N ALA A 135 10.44 16.82 -14.81
CA ALA A 135 9.53 17.95 -14.78
C ALA A 135 8.15 17.58 -14.23
N ILE A 136 7.62 16.40 -14.60
CA ILE A 136 6.33 15.90 -14.09
C ILE A 136 6.40 15.60 -12.60
N PHE A 137 7.45 14.91 -12.16
CA PHE A 137 7.65 14.65 -10.74
C PHE A 137 7.83 15.94 -9.95
N LYS A 138 8.68 16.85 -10.43
CA LYS A 138 8.87 18.16 -9.81
C LYS A 138 7.55 18.90 -9.65
N LYS A 139 6.67 18.88 -10.65
CA LYS A 139 5.35 19.51 -10.56
C LYS A 139 4.48 18.87 -9.47
N GLN A 140 4.41 17.54 -9.40
CA GLN A 140 3.67 16.85 -8.34
C GLN A 140 4.25 17.17 -6.95
N LEU A 141 5.58 17.17 -6.82
CA LEU A 141 6.26 17.54 -5.58
C LEU A 141 6.00 18.99 -5.18
N ASP A 142 6.06 19.93 -6.13
CA ASP A 142 5.75 21.35 -5.89
C ASP A 142 4.32 21.52 -5.35
N ASP A 143 3.37 20.69 -5.76
CA ASP A 143 2.00 20.68 -5.21
C ASP A 143 1.94 20.06 -3.81
N PHE A 144 2.61 18.93 -3.58
CA PHE A 144 2.70 18.31 -2.25
C PHE A 144 3.40 19.20 -1.21
N LEU A 145 4.41 19.98 -1.61
CA LEU A 145 5.10 20.90 -0.72
C LEU A 145 4.21 22.05 -0.22
N LYS A 146 3.14 22.39 -0.95
CA LYS A 146 2.13 23.37 -0.51
C LYS A 146 1.17 22.76 0.52
N LYS A 147 1.18 21.44 0.69
CA LYS A 147 0.31 20.70 1.61
C LYS A 147 1.06 20.27 2.87
N ASP A 148 0.28 19.96 3.90
CA ASP A 148 0.77 19.47 5.19
C ASP A 148 0.87 17.94 5.16
N ILE A 149 1.84 17.43 4.41
CA ILE A 149 2.22 16.00 4.41
C ILE A 149 3.38 15.77 5.36
N ASP A 150 3.46 14.59 5.98
CA ASP A 150 4.51 14.28 6.96
C ASP A 150 5.73 13.63 6.31
N PHE A 151 5.53 12.84 5.25
CA PHE A 151 6.62 12.26 4.45
C PHE A 151 6.17 11.91 3.02
N PHE A 152 7.14 11.59 2.17
CA PHE A 152 6.90 11.16 0.79
C PHE A 152 7.05 9.66 0.65
N MET A 153 6.17 9.05 -0.14
CA MET A 153 6.28 7.64 -0.54
C MET A 153 6.36 7.54 -2.05
N VAL A 154 7.44 6.94 -2.55
CA VAL A 154 7.68 6.76 -3.97
C VAL A 154 7.39 5.32 -4.36
N GLU A 155 6.31 5.11 -5.11
CA GLU A 155 5.86 3.82 -5.60
C GLU A 155 6.14 3.69 -7.10
N VAL A 156 7.25 3.05 -7.48
CA VAL A 156 7.67 2.95 -8.89
C VAL A 156 7.95 1.52 -9.33
N ARG A 157 7.60 1.23 -10.58
CA ARG A 157 7.87 -0.06 -11.25
C ARG A 157 8.89 0.17 -12.37
N SER A 158 10.20 0.00 -12.12
CA SER A 158 11.27 -0.18 -13.15
C SER A 158 12.70 0.03 -12.63
N SER A 159 13.69 -0.28 -13.49
CA SER A 159 15.14 -0.36 -13.23
C SER A 159 15.75 0.73 -12.33
N LEU A 160 16.70 0.32 -11.49
CA LEU A 160 17.42 1.12 -10.47
C LEU A 160 17.88 2.52 -10.92
N LYS A 161 18.17 2.73 -12.22
CA LYS A 161 18.55 4.04 -12.77
C LYS A 161 17.49 5.12 -12.55
N THR A 162 16.22 4.76 -12.42
CA THR A 162 15.11 5.74 -12.30
C THR A 162 14.83 6.08 -10.85
N ALA A 163 15.03 5.10 -9.96
CA ALA A 163 14.93 5.29 -8.51
C ALA A 163 15.85 6.42 -8.03
N SER A 164 17.09 6.46 -8.54
CA SER A 164 18.07 7.50 -8.22
C SER A 164 17.61 8.90 -8.66
N PHE A 165 16.95 9.04 -9.82
CA PHE A 165 16.49 10.34 -10.29
C PHE A 165 15.36 10.92 -9.45
N ASN A 166 14.46 10.06 -8.96
CA ASN A 166 13.35 10.49 -8.12
C ASN A 166 13.86 10.98 -6.77
N THR A 167 14.88 10.35 -6.20
CA THR A 167 15.52 10.84 -4.96
C THR A 167 16.28 12.13 -5.15
N ASP A 168 16.99 12.32 -6.27
CA ASP A 168 17.68 13.59 -6.52
C ASP A 168 16.68 14.75 -6.57
N THR A 169 15.52 14.54 -7.17
CA THR A 169 14.44 15.55 -7.25
C THR A 169 13.79 15.82 -5.90
N LEU A 170 13.60 14.79 -5.07
CA LEU A 170 13.07 14.91 -3.70
C LEU A 170 14.06 15.62 -2.77
N ASN A 171 15.35 15.30 -2.84
CA ASN A 171 16.40 15.92 -2.03
C ASN A 171 16.57 17.42 -2.33
N MET A 172 16.27 17.85 -3.56
CA MET A 172 16.28 19.27 -3.93
C MET A 172 15.14 20.10 -3.31
N SER A 173 14.11 19.47 -2.72
CA SER A 173 12.93 20.17 -2.18
C SER A 173 13.13 20.84 -0.81
N GLY A 174 14.26 20.61 -0.14
CA GLY A 174 14.67 21.33 1.09
C GLY A 174 13.84 21.05 2.35
N ARG A 175 12.82 20.19 2.32
CA ARG A 175 12.12 19.69 3.51
C ARG A 175 12.82 18.45 4.06
N GLN A 176 12.95 18.36 5.38
CA GLN A 176 13.49 17.21 6.12
C GLN A 176 12.44 16.07 6.21
N CYS A 177 11.85 15.71 5.07
CA CYS A 177 10.93 14.57 4.94
C CYS A 177 11.70 13.44 4.27
N GLY A 178 12.08 12.42 5.03
CA GLY A 178 12.79 11.25 4.51
C GLY A 178 12.03 10.54 3.38
N PRO A 179 12.63 10.29 2.21
CA PRO A 179 11.94 9.59 1.13
C PRO A 179 11.82 8.09 1.45
N ILE A 180 10.60 7.56 1.41
CA ILE A 180 10.35 6.11 1.44
C ILE A 180 10.36 5.59 -0.01
N TYR A 181 11.22 4.62 -0.30
CA TYR A 181 11.29 4.00 -1.62
C TYR A 181 10.61 2.63 -1.62
N CYS A 182 9.58 2.49 -2.45
CA CYS A 182 8.87 1.26 -2.67
C CYS A 182 9.08 0.78 -4.11
N ALA A 183 9.95 -0.21 -4.29
CA ALA A 183 10.19 -0.81 -5.59
C ALA A 183 9.16 -1.92 -5.87
N ALA A 184 8.29 -1.68 -6.84
CA ALA A 184 7.64 -2.75 -7.56
C ALA A 184 8.69 -3.45 -8.45
N PHE A 185 8.81 -4.76 -8.25
CA PHE A 185 9.88 -5.67 -8.68
C PHE A 185 10.47 -5.53 -10.10
N HIS A 186 11.74 -5.94 -10.23
CA HIS A 186 12.27 -6.83 -11.27
C HIS A 186 13.16 -7.87 -10.58
N VAL A 187 12.93 -9.16 -10.85
CA VAL A 187 13.78 -10.26 -10.37
C VAL A 187 15.19 -10.03 -10.94
N PHE A 188 16.21 -10.23 -10.10
CA PHE A 188 17.65 -9.88 -10.25
C PHE A 188 18.09 -8.53 -9.67
N MET A 189 18.24 -8.46 -8.34
CA MET A 189 19.20 -7.53 -7.73
C MET A 189 20.52 -8.25 -7.43
N LYS A 190 21.47 -8.19 -8.39
CA LYS A 190 22.89 -8.13 -8.04
C LYS A 190 23.11 -6.76 -7.37
N LEU A 191 23.16 -6.76 -6.03
CA LEU A 191 23.98 -5.85 -5.21
C LEU A 191 24.16 -4.42 -5.74
N TYR A 192 23.16 -3.52 -5.68
CA TYR A 192 23.40 -2.06 -5.70
C TYR A 192 22.18 -1.33 -5.11
N LEU A 193 22.07 -1.28 -3.77
CA LEU A 193 21.13 -0.41 -3.06
C LEU A 193 21.87 0.76 -2.38
N HIS A 194 22.72 1.50 -3.11
CA HIS A 194 22.93 2.95 -2.92
C HIS A 194 23.71 3.49 -4.14
N PRO A 195 23.24 4.58 -4.78
CA PRO A 195 23.35 5.94 -4.26
C PRO A 195 22.01 6.69 -4.17
N VAL A 196 21.02 6.13 -3.47
CA VAL A 196 19.64 6.63 -3.40
C VAL A 196 19.28 6.81 -1.92
N GLY A 197 19.23 8.06 -1.43
CA GLY A 197 19.14 8.41 0.01
C GLY A 197 17.79 8.16 0.68
N ALA A 198 17.26 6.93 0.60
CA ALA A 198 15.98 6.55 1.21
C ALA A 198 16.15 6.01 2.64
N ASP A 199 15.35 6.53 3.57
CA ASP A 199 15.37 6.11 4.98
C ASP A 199 14.58 4.81 5.23
N ILE A 200 13.60 4.52 4.37
CA ILE A 200 12.71 3.37 4.46
C ILE A 200 12.63 2.73 3.07
N VAL A 201 12.89 1.42 2.98
CA VAL A 201 12.90 0.68 1.72
C VAL A 201 12.03 -0.57 1.79
N GLY A 202 11.36 -0.90 0.70
CA GLY A 202 10.44 -2.02 0.68
C GLY A 202 9.87 -2.36 -0.68
N ILE A 203 8.84 -3.22 -0.64
CA ILE A 203 8.09 -3.71 -1.81
C ILE A 203 6.60 -3.52 -1.57
N ASN A 204 5.91 -3.10 -2.63
CA ASN A 204 4.46 -3.05 -2.69
C ASN A 204 3.91 -3.73 -3.95
N CYS A 205 2.63 -4.07 -3.87
CA CYS A 205 1.80 -4.51 -5.00
C CYS A 205 2.35 -5.76 -5.72
N HIS A 206 1.77 -6.07 -6.88
CA HIS A 206 2.13 -7.09 -7.89
C HIS A 206 2.24 -8.56 -7.45
N LEU A 207 2.61 -8.84 -6.21
CA LEU A 207 2.87 -10.16 -5.65
C LEU A 207 2.12 -10.35 -4.33
N ASP A 208 1.84 -11.60 -4.02
CA ASP A 208 1.19 -12.02 -2.79
C ASP A 208 2.02 -11.71 -1.52
N PRO A 209 1.39 -11.76 -0.32
CA PRO A 209 2.03 -11.35 0.92
C PRO A 209 3.34 -12.07 1.25
N LEU A 210 3.38 -13.39 1.18
CA LEU A 210 4.56 -14.15 1.59
C LEU A 210 5.70 -14.03 0.56
N THR A 211 5.38 -13.84 -0.72
CA THR A 211 6.39 -13.56 -1.74
C THR A 211 7.05 -12.20 -1.52
N CYS A 212 6.26 -11.17 -1.18
CA CYS A 212 6.81 -9.86 -0.81
C CYS A 212 7.70 -9.95 0.44
N VAL A 213 7.26 -10.62 1.51
CA VAL A 213 8.07 -10.79 2.74
C VAL A 213 9.40 -11.48 2.45
N ARG A 214 9.40 -12.58 1.66
CA ARG A 214 10.64 -13.25 1.26
C ARG A 214 11.58 -12.32 0.50
N THR A 215 11.03 -11.42 -0.31
CA THR A 215 11.87 -10.49 -1.06
C THR A 215 12.44 -9.39 -0.17
N VAL A 216 11.66 -8.85 0.76
CA VAL A 216 12.19 -7.86 1.71
C VAL A 216 13.32 -8.48 2.56
N LYS A 217 13.26 -9.78 2.87
CA LYS A 217 14.41 -10.51 3.48
C LYS A 217 15.66 -10.46 2.58
N LEU A 218 15.53 -10.69 1.27
CA LEU A 218 16.65 -10.56 0.33
C LEU A 218 17.17 -9.12 0.22
N MET A 219 16.28 -8.12 0.26
CA MET A 219 16.67 -6.70 0.30
C MET A 219 17.48 -6.39 1.56
N LYS A 220 17.01 -6.87 2.71
CA LYS A 220 17.70 -6.73 4.00
C LYS A 220 19.11 -7.32 3.95
N GLU A 221 19.27 -8.56 3.45
CA GLU A 221 20.59 -9.18 3.28
C GLU A 221 21.50 -8.34 2.35
N GLY A 222 20.92 -7.72 1.31
CA GLY A 222 21.61 -6.83 0.40
C GLY A 222 22.12 -5.56 1.09
N LEU A 223 21.30 -4.93 1.94
CA LEU A 223 21.68 -3.78 2.75
C LEU A 223 22.79 -4.13 3.75
N GLU A 224 22.65 -5.25 4.46
CA GLU A 224 23.62 -5.73 5.44
C GLU A 224 24.99 -6.00 4.80
N LYS A 225 25.03 -6.68 3.65
CA LYS A 225 26.28 -6.93 2.90
C LYS A 225 26.93 -5.64 2.41
N ALA A 226 26.14 -4.60 2.15
CA ALA A 226 26.64 -3.29 1.76
C ALA A 226 27.01 -2.39 2.95
N GLY A 227 26.79 -2.82 4.19
CA GLY A 227 27.00 -1.99 5.39
C GLY A 227 26.03 -0.82 5.50
N LEU A 228 24.85 -0.93 4.90
CA LEU A 228 23.84 0.12 4.84
C LEU A 228 22.70 -0.14 5.83
N LYS A 229 22.14 0.95 6.36
CA LYS A 229 20.99 0.91 7.28
C LYS A 229 19.81 1.62 6.63
N ALA A 230 18.65 0.96 6.61
CA ALA A 230 17.36 1.53 6.28
C ALA A 230 16.28 0.76 7.04
N HIS A 231 15.15 1.40 7.32
CA HIS A 231 13.97 0.71 7.83
C HIS A 231 13.31 -0.09 6.71
N LEU A 232 12.61 -1.17 7.07
CA LEU A 232 12.01 -2.09 6.11
C LEU A 232 10.49 -1.92 6.05
N MET A 233 9.96 -1.99 4.83
CA MET A 233 8.55 -1.81 4.51
C MET A 233 8.00 -2.94 3.63
N VAL A 234 6.71 -3.29 3.81
CA VAL A 234 6.00 -4.19 2.91
C VAL A 234 4.50 -3.85 2.80
N GLN A 235 3.99 -3.78 1.57
CA GLN A 235 2.57 -3.55 1.24
C GLN A 235 2.12 -4.45 0.06
N PRO A 236 1.89 -5.75 0.28
CA PRO A 236 1.63 -6.72 -0.79
C PRO A 236 0.22 -6.61 -1.36
N LEU A 237 -0.08 -7.45 -2.35
CA LEU A 237 -1.45 -7.65 -2.82
C LEU A 237 -2.34 -8.32 -1.77
N GLY A 238 -3.61 -7.95 -1.74
CA GLY A 238 -4.68 -8.64 -1.04
C GLY A 238 -5.17 -9.89 -1.78
N PHE A 239 -4.30 -10.51 -2.58
CA PHE A 239 -4.61 -11.64 -3.45
C PHE A 239 -3.53 -12.73 -3.36
N HIS A 240 -3.94 -14.00 -3.42
CA HIS A 240 -3.06 -15.14 -3.66
C HIS A 240 -2.66 -15.19 -5.14
N THR A 241 -1.35 -15.14 -5.39
CA THR A 241 -0.76 -15.15 -6.74
C THR A 241 0.48 -16.07 -6.81
N PRO A 242 0.37 -17.34 -6.38
CA PRO A 242 1.52 -18.24 -6.30
C PRO A 242 2.20 -18.50 -7.65
N GLU A 243 1.48 -18.34 -8.76
CA GLU A 243 1.99 -18.51 -10.12
C GLU A 243 2.62 -17.24 -10.72
N CYS A 244 2.51 -16.09 -10.04
CA CYS A 244 3.03 -14.84 -10.59
C CYS A 244 4.55 -14.81 -10.57
N ASN A 245 5.12 -14.32 -11.67
CA ASN A 245 6.54 -14.06 -11.82
C ASN A 245 6.76 -12.54 -12.01
N ILE A 246 7.77 -12.14 -12.79
CA ILE A 246 8.15 -10.74 -13.06
C ILE A 246 6.96 -9.87 -13.51
N GLY A 247 5.99 -10.42 -14.25
CA GLY A 247 4.81 -9.66 -14.71
C GLY A 247 3.83 -9.27 -13.61
N GLY A 248 3.92 -9.91 -12.43
CA GLY A 248 2.97 -9.74 -11.34
C GLY A 248 1.54 -10.13 -11.71
N TYR A 249 0.58 -9.75 -10.87
CA TYR A 249 -0.83 -10.07 -11.07
C TYR A 249 -1.47 -9.45 -12.32
N VAL A 250 -0.87 -8.39 -12.89
CA VAL A 250 -1.39 -7.75 -14.13
C VAL A 250 -1.27 -8.67 -15.34
N SER A 251 -0.33 -9.63 -15.30
CA SER A 251 -0.20 -10.68 -16.31
C SER A 251 -1.17 -11.84 -16.12
N LEU A 252 -1.94 -11.89 -15.04
CA LEU A 252 -2.94 -12.94 -14.85
C LEU A 252 -4.16 -12.68 -15.75
N PRO A 253 -4.73 -13.72 -16.38
CA PRO A 253 -5.93 -13.56 -17.20
C PRO A 253 -7.15 -13.06 -16.41
N GLU A 254 -7.16 -13.23 -15.09
CA GLU A 254 -8.21 -12.73 -14.21
C GLU A 254 -8.14 -11.23 -13.93
N TYR A 255 -7.01 -10.57 -14.21
CA TYR A 255 -6.87 -9.15 -13.94
C TYR A 255 -7.71 -8.29 -14.91
N PRO A 256 -8.41 -7.23 -14.43
CA PRO A 256 -8.69 -6.90 -13.03
C PRO A 256 -10.03 -7.43 -12.51
N PHE A 257 -10.87 -8.06 -13.36
CA PHE A 257 -12.30 -8.28 -13.10
C PHE A 257 -12.70 -9.69 -12.62
N ALA A 258 -11.75 -10.59 -12.38
CA ALA A 258 -12.04 -11.96 -11.95
C ALA A 258 -11.13 -12.43 -10.80
N LEU A 259 -10.59 -11.48 -10.02
CA LEU A 259 -9.65 -11.75 -8.92
C LEU A 259 -10.33 -12.19 -7.61
N GLU A 260 -11.67 -12.27 -7.55
CA GLU A 260 -12.43 -12.49 -6.31
C GLU A 260 -12.05 -13.78 -5.60
N THR A 261 -11.79 -14.85 -6.35
CA THR A 261 -11.36 -16.14 -5.76
C THR A 261 -9.95 -16.15 -5.22
N ARG A 262 -9.17 -15.10 -5.52
CA ARG A 262 -7.80 -14.94 -5.03
C ARG A 262 -7.74 -14.09 -3.77
N ILE A 263 -8.82 -13.40 -3.38
CA ILE A 263 -8.82 -12.51 -2.21
C ILE A 263 -8.35 -13.30 -0.97
N ILE A 264 -7.35 -12.75 -0.28
CA ILE A 264 -6.83 -13.34 0.96
C ILE A 264 -7.86 -13.19 2.08
N THR A 265 -7.83 -14.09 3.05
CA THR A 265 -8.66 -13.99 4.25
C THR A 265 -7.98 -13.11 5.30
N ARG A 266 -8.72 -12.72 6.35
CA ARG A 266 -8.09 -12.08 7.53
C ARG A 266 -7.05 -12.97 8.20
N TRP A 267 -7.23 -14.29 8.15
CA TRP A 267 -6.30 -15.25 8.76
C TRP A 267 -5.00 -15.36 7.97
N ASP A 268 -5.08 -15.28 6.63
CA ASP A 268 -3.89 -15.12 5.78
C ASP A 268 -3.12 -13.84 6.15
N VAL A 269 -3.85 -12.75 6.45
CA VAL A 269 -3.25 -11.47 6.86
C VAL A 269 -2.61 -11.55 8.26
N HIS A 270 -3.23 -12.24 9.23
CA HIS A 270 -2.60 -12.54 10.52
C HIS A 270 -1.24 -13.26 10.31
N LYS A 271 -1.23 -14.32 9.51
CA LYS A 271 0.01 -15.04 9.18
C LYS A 271 1.04 -14.13 8.50
N TYR A 272 0.63 -13.33 7.52
CA TYR A 272 1.50 -12.38 6.83
C TYR A 272 2.11 -11.34 7.78
N ALA A 273 1.29 -10.71 8.64
CA ALA A 273 1.75 -9.67 9.54
C ALA A 273 2.80 -10.22 10.53
N ARG A 274 2.57 -11.43 11.06
CA ARG A 274 3.51 -12.13 11.92
C ARG A 274 4.83 -12.45 11.20
N GLU A 275 4.75 -12.99 9.99
CA GLU A 275 5.94 -13.29 9.17
C GLU A 275 6.75 -12.03 8.80
N ALA A 276 6.06 -10.93 8.48
CA ALA A 276 6.69 -9.64 8.20
C ALA A 276 7.40 -9.08 9.45
N TYR A 277 6.72 -9.08 10.59
CA TYR A 277 7.30 -8.62 11.85
C TYR A 277 8.54 -9.43 12.24
N ASN A 278 8.47 -10.76 12.15
CA ASN A 278 9.58 -11.68 12.43
C ASN A 278 10.76 -11.50 11.46
N ALA A 279 10.51 -11.02 10.23
CA ALA A 279 11.56 -10.67 9.27
C ALA A 279 12.32 -9.37 9.64
N GLY A 280 11.84 -8.63 10.64
CA GLY A 280 12.37 -7.32 11.03
C GLY A 280 11.72 -6.15 10.27
N ILE A 281 10.60 -6.39 9.58
CA ILE A 281 9.84 -5.34 8.91
C ILE A 281 9.03 -4.57 9.96
N ARG A 282 9.01 -3.23 9.86
CA ARG A 282 8.35 -2.36 10.84
C ARG A 282 7.33 -1.40 10.24
N TYR A 283 7.36 -1.20 8.92
CA TYR A 283 6.22 -0.65 8.18
C TYR A 283 5.48 -1.80 7.49
N ILE A 284 4.28 -2.14 7.96
CA ILE A 284 3.51 -3.29 7.47
C ILE A 284 2.11 -2.81 7.06
N GLY A 285 1.80 -2.83 5.78
CA GLY A 285 0.49 -2.41 5.26
C GLY A 285 -0.02 -3.34 4.16
N GLY A 286 -0.81 -2.81 3.24
CA GLY A 286 -1.24 -3.54 2.05
C GLY A 286 -1.50 -2.64 0.85
N CYS A 287 -1.60 -3.24 -0.34
CA CYS A 287 -1.84 -2.53 -1.60
C CYS A 287 -3.16 -3.03 -2.23
N CYS A 288 -3.23 -3.17 -3.55
CA CYS A 288 -4.41 -3.62 -4.29
C CYS A 288 -5.03 -4.89 -3.68
N GLY A 289 -6.31 -4.82 -3.32
CA GLY A 289 -7.07 -5.92 -2.71
C GLY A 289 -7.15 -5.87 -1.18
N PHE A 290 -6.31 -5.07 -0.51
CA PHE A 290 -6.46 -4.84 0.93
C PHE A 290 -7.70 -4.00 1.22
N GLU A 291 -8.44 -4.43 2.23
CA GLU A 291 -9.68 -3.85 2.71
C GLU A 291 -9.50 -3.42 4.17
N PRO A 292 -10.39 -2.58 4.73
CA PRO A 292 -10.28 -2.18 6.12
C PRO A 292 -10.16 -3.37 7.09
N TYR A 293 -10.85 -4.48 6.84
CA TYR A 293 -10.73 -5.67 7.70
C TYR A 293 -9.38 -6.41 7.56
N HIS A 294 -8.68 -6.25 6.44
CA HIS A 294 -7.30 -6.73 6.28
C HIS A 294 -6.34 -5.88 7.11
N ILE A 295 -6.46 -4.55 7.07
CA ILE A 295 -5.65 -3.65 7.91
C ILE A 295 -5.91 -3.90 9.40
N ARG A 296 -7.17 -4.18 9.76
CA ARG A 296 -7.52 -4.60 11.13
C ARG A 296 -6.79 -5.89 11.51
N ALA A 297 -6.70 -6.87 10.62
CA ALA A 297 -6.00 -8.12 10.90
C ALA A 297 -4.48 -7.92 11.14
N ILE A 298 -3.83 -6.99 10.43
CA ILE A 298 -2.43 -6.60 10.73
C ILE A 298 -2.35 -6.02 12.14
N SER A 299 -3.22 -5.06 12.45
CA SER A 299 -3.25 -4.40 13.75
C SER A 299 -3.59 -5.34 14.90
N GLU A 300 -4.47 -6.32 14.67
CA GLU A 300 -4.88 -7.33 15.64
C GLU A 300 -3.79 -8.38 15.89
N GLU A 301 -3.07 -8.82 14.85
CA GLU A 301 -1.95 -9.76 15.01
C GLU A 301 -0.81 -9.17 15.82
N LEU A 302 -0.56 -7.87 15.64
CA LEU A 302 0.57 -7.15 16.24
C LEU A 302 0.13 -6.31 17.44
N ALA A 303 -1.05 -6.57 17.99
CA ALA A 303 -1.62 -5.82 19.11
C ALA A 303 -0.79 -5.98 20.39
N GLU A 304 -0.17 -7.14 20.60
CA GLU A 304 0.73 -7.38 21.75
C GLU A 304 1.98 -6.52 21.64
N GLU A 305 2.63 -6.49 20.47
CA GLU A 305 3.81 -5.68 20.20
C GLU A 305 3.52 -4.18 20.22
N ARG A 306 2.32 -3.77 19.77
CA ARG A 306 1.89 -2.37 19.74
C ARG A 306 1.29 -1.90 21.07
N GLY A 307 0.85 -2.83 21.93
CA GLY A 307 0.24 -2.54 23.23
C GLY A 307 -1.24 -2.10 23.17
N PHE A 308 -1.91 -2.20 22.02
CA PHE A 308 -3.32 -1.83 21.88
C PHE A 308 -4.00 -2.53 20.69
N LEU A 309 -5.34 -2.59 20.74
CA LEU A 309 -6.18 -3.02 19.62
C LEU A 309 -6.76 -1.80 18.89
N PRO A 310 -6.98 -1.88 17.57
CA PRO A 310 -7.54 -0.76 16.81
C PRO A 310 -9.03 -0.53 17.13
N PRO A 311 -9.58 0.68 16.91
CA PRO A 311 -11.00 0.96 17.15
C PRO A 311 -11.98 0.04 16.42
N ALA A 312 -11.61 -0.48 15.24
CA ALA A 312 -12.42 -1.45 14.49
C ALA A 312 -12.61 -2.78 15.23
N SER A 313 -11.71 -3.14 16.16
CA SER A 313 -11.82 -4.38 16.94
C SER A 313 -12.97 -4.35 17.94
N THR A 314 -13.58 -3.19 18.24
CA THR A 314 -14.81 -3.15 19.05
C THR A 314 -16.01 -3.83 18.39
N LYS A 315 -15.93 -4.08 17.06
CA LYS A 315 -16.92 -4.83 16.27
C LYS A 315 -16.36 -6.16 15.76
N HIS A 316 -15.30 -6.66 16.39
CA HIS A 316 -14.70 -7.94 16.06
C HIS A 316 -14.35 -8.69 17.35
N SER A 317 -14.04 -9.98 17.22
CA SER A 317 -13.54 -10.78 18.32
C SER A 317 -12.44 -11.65 17.75
N LEU A 318 -11.25 -11.56 18.36
CA LEU A 318 -10.06 -12.25 17.88
C LEU A 318 -10.36 -13.74 17.68
N TRP A 319 -9.94 -14.25 16.52
CA TRP A 319 -10.14 -15.65 16.14
C TRP A 319 -11.59 -16.15 16.24
N ALA A 320 -12.54 -15.24 16.00
CA ALA A 320 -13.98 -15.52 16.02
C ALA A 320 -14.49 -16.09 17.35
N SER A 321 -13.91 -15.68 18.48
CA SER A 321 -14.29 -16.18 19.82
C SER A 321 -15.78 -15.99 20.14
N THR A 322 -16.44 -14.95 19.59
CA THR A 322 -17.88 -14.75 19.74
C THR A 322 -18.75 -15.86 19.12
N LEU A 323 -18.19 -16.74 18.29
CA LEU A 323 -18.93 -17.91 17.79
C LEU A 323 -19.25 -18.93 18.89
N GLU A 324 -18.60 -18.89 20.06
CA GLU A 324 -18.90 -19.75 21.22
C GLU A 324 -20.36 -19.63 21.68
N THR A 325 -20.97 -18.46 21.50
CA THR A 325 -22.37 -18.20 21.89
C THR A 325 -23.37 -18.58 20.81
N HIS A 326 -22.94 -19.09 19.66
CA HIS A 326 -23.83 -19.41 18.54
C HIS A 326 -24.73 -20.62 18.83
N THR A 327 -25.97 -20.65 18.36
CA THR A 327 -26.92 -21.74 18.70
C THR A 327 -26.53 -23.13 18.14
N LYS A 328 -25.79 -23.17 17.04
CA LYS A 328 -25.38 -24.42 16.36
C LYS A 328 -24.02 -24.94 16.87
N PRO A 329 -23.93 -26.20 17.34
CA PRO A 329 -22.69 -26.76 17.89
C PRO A 329 -21.48 -26.70 16.93
N TRP A 330 -21.69 -27.02 15.65
CA TRP A 330 -20.62 -27.00 14.64
C TRP A 330 -20.14 -25.59 14.27
N VAL A 331 -20.89 -24.54 14.62
CA VAL A 331 -20.43 -23.14 14.48
C VAL A 331 -19.62 -22.73 15.70
N LYS A 332 -20.06 -23.12 16.91
CA LYS A 332 -19.26 -22.93 18.15
C LYS A 332 -17.88 -23.55 18.04
N ALA A 333 -17.80 -24.77 17.46
CA ALA A 333 -16.54 -25.48 17.25
C ALA A 333 -15.53 -24.75 16.35
N ARG A 334 -15.93 -23.65 15.70
CA ARG A 334 -15.05 -22.80 14.88
C ARG A 334 -14.46 -21.64 15.65
N ALA A 335 -14.90 -21.40 16.89
CA ALA A 335 -14.35 -20.34 17.72
C ALA A 335 -12.94 -20.72 18.16
N GLY A 336 -11.96 -19.90 17.78
CA GLY A 336 -10.58 -20.08 18.18
C GLY A 336 -9.59 -20.21 17.02
N ARG A 337 -8.33 -19.92 17.35
CA ARG A 337 -7.21 -19.82 16.40
C ARG A 337 -6.97 -21.11 15.64
N GLN A 338 -7.00 -22.24 16.37
CA GLN A 338 -6.73 -23.56 15.82
C GLN A 338 -7.64 -23.92 14.63
N TYR A 339 -8.93 -23.55 14.66
CA TYR A 339 -9.83 -23.86 13.54
C TYR A 339 -9.46 -23.05 12.30
N TRP A 340 -9.32 -21.73 12.44
CA TRP A 340 -9.17 -20.83 11.30
C TRP A 340 -7.77 -20.83 10.68
N GLU A 341 -6.71 -21.12 11.45
CA GLU A 341 -5.37 -21.27 10.88
C GLU A 341 -5.22 -22.55 10.05
N ASN A 342 -6.00 -23.59 10.34
CA ASN A 342 -5.87 -24.90 9.70
C ASN A 342 -6.97 -25.18 8.67
N LEU A 343 -8.06 -24.39 8.65
CA LEU A 343 -9.07 -24.50 7.63
C LEU A 343 -8.48 -24.07 6.28
N LEU A 344 -8.50 -24.97 5.30
CA LEU A 344 -8.25 -24.65 3.89
C LEU A 344 -9.59 -24.31 3.23
N PRO A 345 -9.92 -23.02 2.98
CA PRO A 345 -11.21 -22.65 2.44
C PRO A 345 -11.37 -23.19 1.02
N ALA A 346 -12.52 -23.79 0.73
CA ALA A 346 -12.82 -24.25 -0.63
C ALA A 346 -13.05 -23.05 -1.57
N SER A 347 -12.66 -23.18 -2.84
CA SER A 347 -12.87 -22.13 -3.85
C SER A 347 -14.33 -21.94 -4.26
N GLY A 348 -15.17 -22.97 -4.05
CA GLY A 348 -16.56 -22.98 -4.52
C GLY A 348 -16.73 -23.04 -6.04
N ARG A 349 -15.64 -23.20 -6.81
CA ARG A 349 -15.65 -23.21 -8.29
C ARG A 349 -15.11 -24.54 -8.84
N PRO A 350 -15.92 -25.62 -8.87
CA PRO A 350 -15.45 -26.98 -9.18
C PRO A 350 -14.97 -27.18 -10.62
N LYS A 351 -15.32 -26.26 -11.53
CA LYS A 351 -14.89 -26.30 -12.94
C LYS A 351 -13.72 -25.36 -13.25
N CYS A 352 -13.25 -24.60 -12.26
CA CYS A 352 -12.15 -23.65 -12.43
C CYS A 352 -10.83 -24.26 -11.93
N PRO A 353 -9.70 -23.99 -12.59
CA PRO A 353 -8.39 -24.38 -12.08
C PRO A 353 -8.04 -23.58 -10.82
N SER A 354 -7.09 -24.08 -10.03
CA SER A 354 -6.55 -23.38 -8.86
C SER A 354 -5.51 -22.30 -9.21
N MET A 355 -4.95 -22.36 -10.42
CA MET A 355 -3.95 -21.42 -10.94
C MET A 355 -4.24 -21.11 -12.41
N ALA A 356 -3.71 -19.99 -12.89
CA ALA A 356 -3.74 -19.60 -14.29
C ALA A 356 -2.33 -19.51 -14.86
N THR A 357 -2.21 -19.55 -16.18
CA THR A 357 -0.95 -19.25 -16.87
C THR A 357 -0.87 -17.74 -17.11
N PRO A 358 0.10 -17.01 -16.52
CA PRO A 358 0.27 -15.60 -16.83
C PRO A 358 0.57 -15.42 -18.31
N THR A 359 0.01 -14.37 -18.94
CA THR A 359 0.48 -13.93 -20.25
C THR A 359 1.92 -13.47 -20.10
N ASP A 360 2.84 -14.08 -20.85
CA ASP A 360 4.21 -13.61 -20.88
C ASP A 360 4.19 -12.23 -21.52
N GLY A 361 4.38 -11.20 -20.71
CA GLY A 361 4.48 -9.80 -21.15
C GLY A 361 5.72 -9.52 -22.01
N ARG A 362 6.21 -10.51 -22.77
CA ARG A 362 7.13 -10.30 -23.88
C ARG A 362 6.28 -9.81 -25.06
N PRO A 363 6.50 -8.58 -25.57
CA PRO A 363 6.04 -8.25 -26.91
C PRO A 363 6.64 -9.19 -27.95
#